data_AF-A0A847X9A9-F1
#
_entry.id   AF-A0A847X9A9-F1
#
_cell.length_a   1.000
_cell.length_b   1.000
_cell.length_c   1.000
_cell.angle_alpha   90.00
_cell.angle_beta   90.00
_cell.angle_gamma   90.00
#
_symmetry.space_group_name_H-M   'P 1'
#
loop_
_entity.id
_entity.type
_entity.pdbx_description
1 polymer ?
#
loop_
_entity_poly.entity_id
_entity_poly.type
_entity_poly.pdbx_seq_one_letter_code
_entity_poly.pdbx_strand_id
1 'polypeptide(L)'
;MKKKKKNNLLTVIAVLLIVAGSSILIYDFVTKKIRDANVEQHKISFLEDIANPSEKDKDIEPDVYGLLEIDSLDISLPVSADGNFEDLYNTLVAYSEAPKPPKEGNFAIAGHNGACGLMCKFKDLHEIDPSEKEHIRFMDRDNTYVYEIYYKEIVDKSDIWVLDPKEGETTLTLITCRYPSWTHPDRLVVQAKLVEVIPN
;
A
#
# COMPACT_ATOMS: atom_id res chain seq x y z
N MET A 1 -28.99 19.36 58.33
CA MET A 1 -28.92 19.56 56.86
C MET A 1 -27.61 18.98 56.31
N LYS A 2 -27.61 17.75 55.77
CA LYS A 2 -26.40 17.14 55.17
C LYS A 2 -26.21 17.66 53.74
N LYS A 3 -25.26 18.57 53.53
CA LYS A 3 -24.93 19.14 52.21
C LYS A 3 -24.43 18.04 51.26
N LYS A 4 -25.05 17.99 50.08
CA LYS A 4 -24.71 17.16 48.91
C LYS A 4 -23.21 17.17 48.62
N LYS A 5 -22.48 16.10 48.96
CA LYS A 5 -21.07 15.88 48.60
C LYS A 5 -20.91 14.83 47.48
N LYS A 6 -22.00 14.57 46.72
CA LYS A 6 -22.10 13.44 45.78
C LYS A 6 -21.82 13.76 44.31
N ASN A 7 -21.54 15.02 43.95
CA ASN A 7 -21.43 15.43 42.53
C ASN A 7 -19.97 15.58 42.05
N ASN A 8 -19.00 15.80 42.94
CA ASN A 8 -17.61 16.06 42.53
C ASN A 8 -16.91 14.81 41.97
N LEU A 9 -17.22 13.62 42.50
CA LEU A 9 -16.64 12.36 42.01
C LEU A 9 -17.11 12.06 40.57
N LEU A 10 -18.39 12.28 40.29
CA LEU A 10 -18.97 12.02 38.98
C LEU A 10 -18.39 13.00 37.93
N THR A 11 -18.21 14.28 38.31
CA THR A 11 -17.53 15.27 37.46
C THR A 11 -16.07 14.89 37.19
N VAL A 12 -15.31 14.44 38.20
CA VAL A 12 -13.91 14.01 38.01
C VAL A 12 -13.83 12.81 37.07
N ILE A 13 -14.69 11.80 37.25
CA ILE A 13 -14.75 10.64 36.36
C ILE A 13 -15.09 11.08 34.93
N ALA A 14 -16.07 11.97 34.76
CA ALA A 14 -16.44 12.49 33.44
C ALA A 14 -15.28 13.22 32.76
N VAL A 15 -14.54 14.07 33.49
CA VAL A 15 -13.36 14.76 32.95
C VAL A 15 -12.27 13.77 32.56
N LEU A 16 -11.99 12.75 33.39
CA LEU A 16 -11.00 11.72 33.07
C LEU A 16 -11.36 10.93 31.82
N LEU A 17 -12.64 10.57 31.64
CA LEU A 17 -13.10 9.90 30.43
C LEU A 17 -12.98 10.78 29.18
N ILE A 18 -13.27 12.08 29.29
CA ILE A 18 -13.10 13.04 28.19
C ILE A 18 -11.62 13.17 27.81
N VAL A 19 -10.73 13.30 28.80
CA VAL A 19 -9.29 13.38 28.57
C VAL A 19 -8.77 12.10 27.91
N ALA A 20 -9.13 10.92 28.44
CA ALA A 20 -8.73 9.65 27.86
C ALA A 20 -9.23 9.47 26.43
N GLY A 21 -10.51 9.79 26.16
CA GLY A 21 -11.08 9.73 24.81
C GLY A 21 -10.38 10.70 23.85
N SER A 22 -10.12 11.92 24.30
CA SER A 22 -9.41 12.94 23.51
C SER A 22 -7.97 12.51 23.21
N SER A 23 -7.27 11.94 24.17
CA SER A 23 -5.91 11.41 24.00
C SER A 23 -5.84 10.30 22.96
N ILE A 24 -6.83 9.39 22.91
CA ILE A 24 -6.90 8.33 21.89
C ILE A 24 -7.06 8.93 20.49
N LEU A 25 -7.98 9.88 20.33
CA LEU A 25 -8.21 10.55 19.04
C LEU A 25 -6.99 11.35 18.57
N ILE A 26 -6.33 12.06 19.50
CA ILE A 26 -5.10 12.81 19.20
C ILE A 26 -3.98 11.85 18.80
N TYR A 27 -3.84 10.72 19.49
CA TYR A 27 -2.83 9.72 19.17
C TYR A 27 -3.03 9.16 17.75
N ASP A 28 -4.26 8.77 17.40
CA ASP A 28 -4.59 8.29 16.04
C ASP A 28 -4.30 9.36 14.97
N PHE A 29 -4.72 10.61 15.21
CA PHE A 29 -4.47 11.72 14.30
C PHE A 29 -2.98 12.00 14.09
N VAL A 30 -2.19 12.05 15.18
CA VAL A 30 -0.75 12.31 15.11
C VAL A 30 -0.01 11.16 14.44
N THR A 31 -0.31 9.92 14.80
CA THR A 31 0.36 8.75 14.21
C THR A 31 0.06 8.61 12.71
N LYS A 32 -1.18 8.84 12.28
CA LYS A 32 -1.54 8.89 10.87
C LYS A 32 -0.75 9.96 10.11
N LYS A 33 -0.68 11.17 10.66
CA LYS A 33 0.06 12.28 10.03
C LYS A 33 1.56 11.99 9.91
N ILE A 34 2.16 11.35 10.91
CA ILE A 34 3.58 10.93 10.86
C ILE A 34 3.78 9.87 9.77
N ARG A 35 2.91 8.87 9.69
CA ARG A 35 2.98 7.82 8.66
C ARG A 35 2.87 8.39 7.26
N ASP A 36 1.90 9.27 7.01
CA ASP A 36 1.73 9.92 5.72
C ASP A 36 2.99 10.72 5.33
N ALA A 37 3.61 11.42 6.29
CA ALA A 37 4.88 12.12 6.05
C ALA A 37 6.04 11.16 5.73
N ASN A 38 6.12 10.01 6.40
CA ASN A 38 7.14 9.00 6.12
C ASN A 38 6.99 8.40 4.71
N VAL A 39 5.75 8.13 4.28
CA VAL A 39 5.45 7.65 2.92
C VAL A 39 5.94 8.64 1.87
N GLU A 40 5.60 9.92 2.05
CA GLU A 40 6.04 10.98 1.13
C GLU A 40 7.56 11.12 1.15
N GLN A 41 8.20 10.99 2.30
CA GLN A 41 9.66 11.01 2.40
C GLN A 41 10.31 9.83 1.65
N HIS A 42 9.78 8.61 1.77
CA HIS A 42 10.24 7.44 1.01
C HIS A 42 10.11 7.68 -0.50
N LYS A 43 8.98 8.23 -0.95
CA LYS A 43 8.76 8.60 -2.34
C LYS A 43 9.76 9.65 -2.83
N ILE A 44 9.92 10.75 -2.09
CA ILE A 44 10.85 11.83 -2.46
C ILE A 44 12.28 11.29 -2.53
N SER A 45 12.72 10.54 -1.50
CA SER A 45 14.06 9.95 -1.50
C SER A 45 14.27 9.01 -2.69
N PHE A 46 13.28 8.21 -3.06
CA PHE A 46 13.38 7.32 -4.22
C PHE A 46 13.48 8.10 -5.54
N LEU A 47 12.68 9.16 -5.70
CA LEU A 47 12.73 10.01 -6.90
C LEU A 47 14.05 10.80 -7.00
N GLU A 48 14.58 11.27 -5.87
CA GLU A 48 15.89 11.92 -5.80
C GLU A 48 17.02 10.94 -6.17
N ASP A 49 16.94 9.68 -5.73
CA ASP A 49 17.90 8.63 -6.09
C ASP A 49 17.91 8.37 -7.61
N ILE A 50 16.73 8.35 -8.26
CA ILE A 50 16.62 8.23 -9.72
C ILE A 50 17.20 9.47 -10.42
N ALA A 51 16.88 10.67 -9.92
CA ALA A 51 17.34 11.92 -10.54
C ALA A 51 18.86 12.11 -10.42
N ASN A 52 19.48 11.59 -9.35
CA ASN A 52 20.91 11.73 -9.08
C ASN A 52 21.60 10.38 -8.77
N PRO A 53 21.74 9.47 -9.77
CA PRO A 53 22.24 8.11 -9.54
C PRO A 53 23.68 8.00 -9.04
N SER A 54 24.47 9.08 -9.12
CA SER A 54 25.90 9.08 -8.81
C SER A 54 26.24 9.33 -7.33
N GLU A 55 25.28 9.74 -6.50
CA GLU A 55 25.55 10.13 -5.10
C GLU A 55 25.37 8.99 -4.09
N LYS A 56 24.73 7.88 -4.46
CA LYS A 56 24.48 6.75 -3.56
C LYS A 56 25.28 5.51 -3.96
N ASP A 57 25.74 4.79 -2.94
CA ASP A 57 26.45 3.53 -3.10
C ASP A 57 25.52 2.48 -3.74
N LYS A 58 25.92 1.94 -4.89
CA LYS A 58 25.11 0.95 -5.63
C LYS A 58 24.93 -0.35 -4.84
N ASP A 59 25.75 -0.55 -3.82
CA ASP A 59 25.79 -1.76 -2.99
C ASP A 59 24.77 -1.73 -1.83
N ILE A 60 24.06 -0.60 -1.61
CA ILE A 60 22.98 -0.53 -0.63
C ILE A 60 21.64 -0.74 -1.35
N GLU A 61 20.98 -1.87 -1.05
CA GLU A 61 19.59 -2.07 -1.47
C GLU A 61 18.72 -0.97 -0.85
N PRO A 62 17.93 -0.26 -1.67
CA PRO A 62 17.08 0.79 -1.14
C PRO A 62 15.93 0.17 -0.33
N ASP A 63 15.54 0.86 0.74
CA ASP A 63 14.32 0.56 1.50
C ASP A 63 13.06 0.58 0.60
N VAL A 64 13.13 1.27 -0.54
CA VAL A 64 12.11 1.33 -1.59
C VAL A 64 12.65 0.75 -2.89
N TYR A 65 12.08 -0.36 -3.33
CA TYR A 65 12.43 -0.98 -4.61
C TYR A 65 11.87 -0.22 -5.82
N GLY A 66 10.67 0.35 -5.70
CA GLY A 66 10.04 1.09 -6.79
C GLY A 66 8.86 1.96 -6.39
N LEU A 67 8.26 2.63 -7.36
CA LEU A 67 7.04 3.44 -7.21
C LEU A 67 5.93 2.84 -8.07
N LEU A 68 4.78 2.54 -7.46
CA LEU A 68 3.58 2.10 -8.16
C LEU A 68 2.65 3.29 -8.41
N GLU A 69 2.22 3.47 -9.66
CA GLU A 69 1.31 4.53 -10.07
C GLU A 69 0.07 4.00 -10.79
N ILE A 70 -1.10 4.52 -10.41
CA ILE A 70 -2.38 4.30 -11.08
C ILE A 70 -3.11 5.64 -11.12
N ASP A 71 -3.16 6.26 -12.30
CA ASP A 71 -3.60 7.65 -12.47
C ASP A 71 -5.09 7.83 -12.14
N SER A 72 -5.97 6.91 -12.56
CA SER A 72 -7.40 7.03 -12.30
C SER A 72 -7.75 7.02 -10.80
N LEU A 73 -6.88 6.42 -9.99
CA LEU A 73 -7.08 6.24 -8.55
C LEU A 73 -6.26 7.21 -7.69
N ASP A 74 -5.46 8.10 -8.29
CA ASP A 74 -4.51 8.96 -7.57
C ASP A 74 -3.62 8.12 -6.62
N ILE A 75 -3.08 7.02 -7.17
CA ILE A 75 -2.11 6.15 -6.49
C ILE A 75 -0.74 6.48 -7.03
N SER A 76 0.18 6.80 -6.12
CA SER A 76 1.60 6.98 -6.39
C SER A 76 2.35 6.64 -5.09
N LEU A 77 2.60 5.36 -4.87
CA LEU A 77 3.05 4.82 -3.58
C LEU A 77 4.35 4.01 -3.70
N PRO A 78 5.27 4.12 -2.72
CA PRO A 78 6.50 3.35 -2.71
C PRO A 78 6.21 1.86 -2.51
N VAL A 79 7.03 1.00 -3.11
CA VAL A 79 6.97 -0.45 -3.05
C VAL A 79 8.30 -0.96 -2.47
N SER A 80 8.25 -1.73 -1.38
CA SER A 80 9.36 -2.58 -0.93
C SER A 80 9.30 -3.95 -1.61
N ALA A 81 10.45 -4.59 -1.81
CA ALA A 81 10.55 -5.93 -2.37
C ALA A 81 11.30 -6.92 -1.47
N ASP A 82 11.34 -6.65 -0.16
CA ASP A 82 11.92 -7.54 0.86
C ASP A 82 10.94 -8.63 1.37
N GLY A 83 9.65 -8.51 1.04
CA GLY A 83 8.60 -9.40 1.52
C GLY A 83 8.19 -9.18 2.99
N ASN A 84 8.61 -8.08 3.62
CA ASN A 84 8.25 -7.76 5.00
C ASN A 84 6.88 -7.07 5.07
N PHE A 85 5.81 -7.86 5.27
CA PHE A 85 4.46 -7.32 5.37
C PHE A 85 4.19 -6.44 6.60
N GLU A 86 5.13 -6.34 7.56
CA GLU A 86 5.04 -5.34 8.65
C GLU A 86 5.16 -3.91 8.10
N ASP A 87 5.76 -3.74 6.93
CA ASP A 87 5.97 -2.44 6.28
C ASP A 87 4.78 -1.92 5.48
N LEU A 88 3.65 -2.65 5.46
CA LEU A 88 2.43 -2.22 4.76
C LEU A 88 1.84 -0.88 5.26
N TYR A 89 2.32 -0.35 6.40
CA TYR A 89 1.99 0.99 6.89
C TYR A 89 2.92 2.10 6.38
N ASN A 90 4.01 1.77 5.68
CA ASN A 90 5.01 2.69 5.15
C ASN A 90 5.22 2.53 3.63
N THR A 91 5.04 1.33 3.09
CA THR A 91 5.17 0.99 1.67
C THR A 91 4.12 -0.04 1.26
N LEU A 92 3.90 -0.18 -0.05
CA LEU A 92 3.35 -1.42 -0.61
C LEU A 92 4.44 -2.50 -0.54
N VAL A 93 4.06 -3.77 -0.47
CA VAL A 93 5.03 -4.86 -0.27
C VAL A 93 4.88 -5.90 -1.37
N ALA A 94 5.93 -6.09 -2.16
CA ALA A 94 6.02 -7.20 -3.10
C ALA A 94 6.29 -8.51 -2.35
N TYR A 95 5.73 -9.61 -2.85
CA TYR A 95 5.99 -10.93 -2.27
C TYR A 95 7.47 -11.31 -2.49
N SER A 96 8.11 -11.95 -1.50
CA SER A 96 9.57 -12.19 -1.49
C SER A 96 10.07 -12.99 -2.70
N GLU A 97 9.30 -13.96 -3.17
CA GLU A 97 9.65 -14.83 -4.31
C GLU A 97 9.18 -14.28 -5.65
N ALA A 98 8.56 -13.09 -5.68
CA ALA A 98 8.00 -12.53 -6.90
C ALA A 98 9.14 -12.15 -7.88
N PRO A 99 9.08 -12.59 -9.14
CA PRO A 99 10.04 -12.15 -10.16
C PRO A 99 9.93 -10.64 -10.34
N LYS A 100 11.02 -9.94 -10.00
CA LYS A 100 11.18 -8.51 -10.23
C LYS A 100 11.16 -8.20 -11.74
N PRO A 101 10.41 -7.18 -12.20
CA PRO A 101 10.35 -6.85 -13.62
C PRO A 101 11.73 -6.45 -14.18
N PRO A 102 11.98 -6.67 -15.50
CA PRO A 102 11.05 -7.19 -16.51
C PRO A 102 10.98 -8.72 -16.57
N LYS A 103 11.53 -9.45 -15.60
CA LYS A 103 11.58 -10.92 -15.61
C LYS A 103 10.18 -11.53 -15.77
N GLU A 104 10.09 -12.55 -16.62
CA GLU A 104 8.85 -13.32 -16.80
C GLU A 104 8.31 -13.90 -15.49
N GLY A 105 6.99 -13.95 -15.37
CA GLY A 105 6.24 -14.45 -14.22
C GLY A 105 5.27 -13.41 -13.66
N ASN A 106 5.05 -13.45 -12.35
CA ASN A 106 4.05 -12.61 -11.67
C ASN A 106 4.66 -11.77 -10.55
N PHE A 107 4.84 -10.48 -10.80
CA PHE A 107 5.23 -9.53 -9.77
C PHE A 107 4.01 -9.17 -8.91
N ALA A 108 3.82 -9.90 -7.81
CA ALA A 108 2.69 -9.68 -6.91
C ALA A 108 3.02 -8.64 -5.83
N ILE A 109 2.11 -7.70 -5.60
CA ILE A 109 2.23 -6.60 -4.63
C ILE A 109 0.98 -6.56 -3.75
N ALA A 110 1.17 -6.51 -2.43
CA ALA A 110 0.11 -6.30 -1.46
C ALA A 110 0.04 -4.84 -1.00
N GLY A 111 -1.17 -4.39 -0.69
CA GLY A 111 -1.43 -3.08 -0.08
C GLY A 111 -2.64 -3.10 0.84
N HIS A 112 -2.70 -2.16 1.78
CA HIS A 112 -3.80 -2.09 2.75
C HIS A 112 -5.10 -1.54 2.15
N ASN A 113 -6.22 -2.07 2.64
CA ASN A 113 -7.56 -1.50 2.46
C ASN A 113 -8.11 -1.15 3.85
N GLY A 114 -8.43 0.14 4.07
CA GLY A 114 -8.96 0.61 5.34
C GLY A 114 -8.80 2.12 5.55
N ALA A 115 -8.59 2.52 6.80
CA ALA A 115 -8.54 3.93 7.22
C ALA A 115 -7.15 4.33 7.78
N CYS A 116 -6.06 3.94 7.10
CA CYS A 116 -4.69 4.13 7.58
C CYS A 116 -3.90 5.27 6.92
N GLY A 117 -4.56 6.18 6.18
CA GLY A 117 -3.89 7.29 5.49
C GLY A 117 -3.51 6.91 4.06
N LEU A 118 -2.39 7.43 3.57
CA LEU A 118 -1.91 7.26 2.19
C LEU A 118 -1.71 5.78 1.83
N MET A 119 -1.27 4.94 2.76
CA MET A 119 -1.06 3.50 2.51
C MET A 119 -2.34 2.68 2.31
N CYS A 120 -3.50 3.23 2.68
CA CYS A 120 -4.77 2.52 2.52
C CYS A 120 -5.44 2.79 1.16
N LYS A 121 -4.71 3.32 0.18
CA LYS A 121 -5.22 3.63 -1.16
C LYS A 121 -5.61 2.40 -1.99
N PHE A 122 -5.11 1.20 -1.66
CA PHE A 122 -5.57 -0.02 -2.34
C PHE A 122 -7.06 -0.33 -2.11
N LYS A 123 -7.71 0.32 -1.14
CA LYS A 123 -9.18 0.31 -1.02
C LYS A 123 -9.88 0.78 -2.31
N ASP A 124 -9.23 1.65 -3.10
CA ASP A 124 -9.80 2.27 -4.29
C ASP A 124 -9.67 1.37 -5.55
N LEU A 125 -8.92 0.25 -5.47
CA LEU A 125 -8.81 -0.74 -6.57
C LEU A 125 -10.17 -1.31 -7.03
N HIS A 126 -11.21 -1.20 -6.20
CA HIS A 126 -12.56 -1.65 -6.57
C HIS A 126 -13.16 -0.84 -7.73
N GLU A 127 -12.69 0.38 -7.96
CA GLU A 127 -13.16 1.32 -8.98
C GLU A 127 -12.63 0.98 -10.40
N ILE A 128 -11.54 0.20 -10.50
CA ILE A 128 -10.95 -0.21 -11.78
C ILE A 128 -11.92 -1.01 -12.62
N ASP A 129 -12.12 -0.66 -13.88
CA ASP A 129 -12.85 -1.51 -14.84
C ASP A 129 -11.87 -2.14 -15.86
N PRO A 130 -11.63 -3.46 -15.82
CA PRO A 130 -10.76 -4.13 -16.79
C PRO A 130 -11.18 -3.93 -18.26
N SER A 131 -12.44 -3.60 -18.56
CA SER A 131 -12.84 -3.35 -19.96
C SER A 131 -12.30 -2.06 -20.55
N GLU A 132 -11.93 -1.09 -19.69
CA GLU A 132 -11.36 0.19 -20.11
C GLU A 132 -9.86 0.11 -20.45
N LYS A 133 -9.22 -1.05 -20.18
CA LYS A 133 -7.80 -1.29 -20.46
C LYS A 133 -6.89 -0.19 -19.92
N GLU A 134 -7.18 0.27 -18.71
CA GLU A 134 -6.33 1.22 -18.01
C GLU A 134 -4.94 0.61 -17.75
N HIS A 135 -3.93 1.48 -17.61
CA HIS A 135 -2.56 1.10 -17.35
C HIS A 135 -2.15 1.34 -15.89
N ILE A 136 -1.28 0.46 -15.40
CA ILE A 136 -0.53 0.62 -14.16
C ILE A 136 0.92 0.88 -14.54
N ARG A 137 1.57 1.86 -13.92
CA ARG A 137 3.01 2.07 -14.08
C ARG A 137 3.73 1.62 -12.82
N PHE A 138 4.79 0.86 -13.00
CA PHE A 138 5.73 0.53 -11.93
C PHE A 138 7.10 1.06 -12.33
N MET A 139 7.70 1.92 -11.53
CA MET A 139 9.01 2.50 -11.79
C MET A 139 10.03 1.95 -10.79
N ASP A 140 11.08 1.31 -11.29
CA ASP A 140 12.26 1.00 -10.49
C ASP A 140 13.36 2.05 -10.76
N ARG A 141 14.60 1.79 -10.35
CA ARG A 141 15.73 2.70 -10.56
C ARG A 141 16.06 2.91 -12.04
N ASP A 142 15.92 1.86 -12.85
CA ASP A 142 16.45 1.81 -14.21
C ASP A 142 15.36 2.02 -15.27
N ASN A 143 14.13 1.58 -15.00
CA ASN A 143 13.03 1.59 -15.95
C ASN A 143 11.67 1.90 -15.31
N THR A 144 10.77 2.38 -16.15
CA THR A 144 9.33 2.39 -15.95
C THR A 144 8.68 1.29 -16.78
N TYR A 145 7.94 0.41 -16.11
CA TYR A 145 7.20 -0.71 -16.69
C TYR A 145 5.72 -0.35 -16.75
N VAL A 146 5.14 -0.39 -17.95
CA VAL A 146 3.72 -0.11 -18.17
C VAL A 146 2.97 -1.43 -18.33
N TYR A 147 1.96 -1.64 -17.49
CA TYR A 147 1.11 -2.83 -17.51
C TYR A 147 -0.32 -2.47 -17.90
N GLU A 148 -0.93 -3.21 -18.83
CA GLU A 148 -2.36 -3.10 -19.19
C GLU A 148 -3.19 -4.04 -18.30
N ILE A 149 -4.19 -3.49 -17.60
CA ILE A 149 -5.11 -4.26 -16.76
C ILE A 149 -6.01 -5.13 -17.64
N TYR A 150 -6.14 -6.41 -17.28
CA TYR A 150 -7.01 -7.35 -18.01
C TYR A 150 -7.94 -8.16 -17.10
N TYR A 151 -7.74 -8.13 -15.78
CA TYR A 151 -8.50 -8.98 -14.86
C TYR A 151 -8.69 -8.30 -13.50
N LYS A 152 -9.90 -8.45 -12.95
CA LYS A 152 -10.25 -8.05 -11.59
C LYS A 152 -11.25 -9.04 -11.02
N GLU A 153 -10.98 -9.58 -9.84
CA GLU A 153 -11.91 -10.49 -9.16
C GLU A 153 -11.78 -10.42 -7.64
N ILE A 154 -12.85 -10.86 -6.97
CA ILE A 154 -12.85 -11.09 -5.54
C ILE A 154 -12.69 -12.59 -5.31
N VAL A 155 -11.64 -12.98 -4.60
CA VAL A 155 -11.26 -14.38 -4.36
C VAL A 155 -11.20 -14.68 -2.87
N ASP A 156 -11.23 -15.97 -2.49
CA ASP A 156 -11.03 -16.36 -1.10
C ASP A 156 -9.57 -16.09 -0.69
N LYS A 157 -9.32 -15.83 0.60
CA LYS A 157 -7.96 -15.62 1.11
C LYS A 157 -7.01 -16.81 0.89
N SER A 158 -7.56 -18.01 0.68
CA SER A 158 -6.81 -19.24 0.43
C SER A 158 -6.54 -19.52 -1.04
N ASP A 159 -7.09 -18.70 -1.94
CA ASP A 159 -6.88 -18.79 -3.39
C ASP A 159 -5.49 -18.28 -3.78
N ILE A 160 -4.46 -19.08 -3.51
CA ILE A 160 -3.05 -18.73 -3.79
C ILE A 160 -2.71 -18.71 -5.28
N TRP A 161 -3.56 -19.28 -6.14
CA TRP A 161 -3.34 -19.37 -7.59
C TRP A 161 -3.17 -17.99 -8.24
N VAL A 162 -3.69 -16.92 -7.61
CA VAL A 162 -3.53 -15.54 -8.09
C VAL A 162 -2.07 -15.06 -8.08
N LEU A 163 -1.20 -15.76 -7.35
CA LEU A 163 0.24 -15.52 -7.29
C LEU A 163 1.02 -16.32 -8.34
N ASP A 164 0.40 -17.33 -8.96
CA ASP A 164 1.10 -18.22 -9.88
C ASP A 164 1.52 -17.45 -11.14
N PRO A 165 2.75 -17.67 -11.64
CA PRO A 165 3.20 -17.08 -12.89
C PRO A 165 2.42 -17.66 -14.08
N LYS A 166 2.19 -16.85 -15.10
CA LYS A 166 1.71 -17.29 -16.41
C LYS A 166 2.91 -17.48 -17.34
N GLU A 167 3.03 -18.67 -17.92
CA GLU A 167 4.16 -19.03 -18.77
C GLU A 167 4.23 -18.11 -19.99
N GLY A 168 5.41 -17.53 -20.25
CA GLY A 168 5.64 -16.60 -21.37
C GLY A 168 5.05 -15.20 -21.18
N GLU A 169 4.56 -14.87 -19.98
CA GLU A 169 4.01 -13.56 -19.67
C GLU A 169 4.77 -12.90 -18.50
N THR A 170 4.97 -11.59 -18.59
CA THR A 170 5.36 -10.75 -17.44
C THR A 170 4.11 -10.04 -16.94
N THR A 171 3.66 -10.41 -15.74
CA THR A 171 2.42 -9.94 -15.15
C THR A 171 2.65 -9.23 -13.82
N LEU A 172 1.74 -8.34 -13.47
CA LEU A 172 1.66 -7.65 -12.20
C LEU A 172 0.34 -8.02 -11.53
N THR A 173 0.38 -8.43 -10.26
CA THR A 173 -0.82 -8.69 -9.46
C THR A 173 -0.88 -7.74 -8.27
N LEU A 174 -1.95 -6.95 -8.16
CA LEU A 174 -2.21 -6.12 -6.99
C LEU A 174 -3.24 -6.81 -6.09
N ILE A 175 -2.92 -6.94 -4.80
CA ILE A 175 -3.74 -7.68 -3.84
C ILE A 175 -4.08 -6.80 -2.63
N THR A 176 -5.35 -6.79 -2.26
CA THR A 176 -5.78 -6.18 -1.01
C THR A 176 -6.91 -6.96 -0.33
N CYS A 177 -7.21 -6.64 0.93
CA CYS A 177 -8.42 -7.13 1.56
C CYS A 177 -9.64 -6.48 0.88
N ARG A 178 -10.69 -7.23 0.57
CA ARG A 178 -11.95 -6.68 0.03
C ARG A 178 -12.59 -5.69 1.01
N TYR A 179 -12.63 -6.07 2.28
CA TYR A 179 -13.12 -5.25 3.39
C TYR A 179 -12.17 -5.37 4.58
N PRO A 180 -12.11 -4.36 5.46
CA PRO A 180 -11.40 -4.45 6.74
C PRO A 180 -12.20 -5.31 7.73
N SER A 181 -12.35 -6.60 7.43
CA SER A 181 -13.11 -7.57 8.21
C SER A 181 -12.22 -8.69 8.73
N TRP A 182 -12.40 -9.04 9.99
CA TRP A 182 -11.65 -10.12 10.66
C TRP A 182 -12.23 -11.52 10.39
N THR A 183 -13.50 -11.60 9.96
CA THR A 183 -14.25 -12.86 9.95
C THR A 183 -14.19 -13.57 8.60
N HIS A 184 -14.18 -12.83 7.48
CA HIS A 184 -14.06 -13.37 6.13
C HIS A 184 -13.28 -12.39 5.25
N PRO A 185 -11.94 -12.41 5.30
CA PRO A 185 -11.15 -11.43 4.59
C PRO A 185 -10.92 -11.89 3.15
N ASP A 186 -11.97 -11.88 2.32
CA ASP A 186 -11.83 -12.03 0.86
C ASP A 186 -10.75 -11.07 0.35
N ARG A 187 -10.14 -11.41 -0.79
CA ARG A 187 -9.15 -10.57 -1.46
C ARG A 187 -9.76 -9.94 -2.68
N LEU A 188 -9.50 -8.65 -2.89
CA LEU A 188 -9.67 -8.03 -4.19
C LEU A 188 -8.33 -8.13 -4.91
N VAL A 189 -8.37 -8.69 -6.12
CA VAL A 189 -7.20 -8.94 -6.96
C VAL A 189 -7.38 -8.21 -8.28
N VAL A 190 -6.35 -7.49 -8.71
CA VAL A 190 -6.24 -6.89 -10.05
C VAL A 190 -5.00 -7.46 -10.70
N GLN A 191 -5.10 -7.96 -11.93
CA GLN A 191 -3.96 -8.42 -12.72
C GLN A 191 -3.81 -7.60 -13.99
N ALA A 192 -2.55 -7.33 -14.33
CA ALA A 192 -2.14 -6.59 -15.51
C ALA A 192 -0.95 -7.27 -16.18
N LYS A 193 -0.81 -7.08 -17.49
CA LYS A 193 0.27 -7.66 -18.31
C LYS A 193 1.19 -6.57 -18.80
N LEU A 194 2.49 -6.82 -18.81
CA LEU A 194 3.48 -5.86 -19.30
C LEU A 194 3.24 -5.58 -20.79
N VAL A 195 3.20 -4.31 -21.16
CA VAL A 195 3.04 -3.87 -22.56
C VAL A 195 4.18 -2.99 -23.05
N GLU A 196 4.88 -2.30 -22.14
CA GLU A 196 5.98 -1.40 -22.49
C GLU A 196 7.02 -1.32 -21.36
N VAL A 197 8.29 -1.14 -21.74
CA VAL A 197 9.40 -0.84 -20.84
C VAL A 197 10.10 0.42 -21.34
N ILE A 198 10.18 1.43 -20.47
CA ILE A 198 10.72 2.75 -20.76
C ILE A 198 11.93 2.96 -19.85
N PRO A 199 13.16 3.11 -20.37
CA PRO A 199 14.32 3.45 -19.56
C PRO A 199 14.14 4.83 -18.90
N ASN A 200 14.55 4.95 -17.65
CA ASN A 200 14.53 6.21 -16.90
C ASN A 200 15.67 7.16 -17.28
#